data_AF-A0A1B1R4D1-F1
#
_entry.id   AF-A0A1B1R4D1-F1
#
_cell.length_a   1.000
_cell.length_b   1.000
_cell.length_c   1.000
_cell.angle_alpha   90.00
_cell.angle_beta   90.00
_cell.angle_gamma   90.00
#
_symmetry.space_group_name_H-M   'P 1'
#
loop_
_entity.id
_entity.type
_entity.pdbx_description
1 polymer ?
#
loop_
_entity_poly.entity_id
_entity_poly.type
_entity_poly.pdbx_seq_one_letter_code
_entity_poly.pdbx_strand_id
1 'polypeptide(L)' 'TLGVIIFILMIVTAFLGYVLPYGQMSLWGATVITNLVSAVPWIGTDIVEFL' A
#
# COMPACT_ATOMS: atom_id res chain seq x y z
N THR A 1 -9.58 8.10 19.67
CA THR A 1 -9.69 6.87 18.85
C THR A 1 -10.05 7.20 17.41
N LEU A 2 -11.12 7.99 17.18
CA LEU A 2 -11.57 8.39 15.84
C LEU A 2 -10.49 9.12 15.00
N GLY A 3 -9.66 9.96 15.63
CA GLY A 3 -8.54 10.61 14.96
C GLY A 3 -7.47 9.66 14.40
N VAL A 4 -7.20 8.53 15.06
CA VAL A 4 -6.24 7.52 14.57
C VAL A 4 -6.80 6.80 13.34
N ILE A 5 -8.12 6.54 13.33
CA ILE A 5 -8.79 5.94 12.18
C ILE A 5 -8.71 6.88 10.98
N ILE A 6 -9.05 8.17 11.16
CA ILE A 6 -8.95 9.17 10.10
C ILE A 6 -7.50 9.29 9.60
N PHE A 7 -6.52 9.29 10.49
CA PHE A 7 -5.11 9.35 10.11
C PHE A 7 -4.70 8.20 9.19
N ILE A 8 -5.06 6.96 9.53
CA ILE A 8 -4.76 5.79 8.70
C ILE A 8 -5.46 5.89 7.33
N LEU A 9 -6.73 6.30 7.31
CA LEU A 9 -7.48 6.47 6.05
C LEU A 9 -6.85 7.53 5.14
N MET A 10 -6.37 8.63 5.69
CA MET A 10 -5.72 9.69 4.91
C MET A 10 -4.38 9.23 4.32
N ILE A 11 -3.59 8.43 5.05
CA ILE A 11 -2.34 7.83 4.54
C ILE A 11 -2.64 6.95 3.32
N VAL A 12 -3.62 6.06 3.43
CA VAL A 12 -3.99 5.15 2.33
C VAL A 12 -4.51 5.93 1.12
N THR A 13 -5.36 6.92 1.35
CA THR A 13 -5.93 7.76 0.26
C THR A 13 -4.84 8.53 -0.48
N ALA A 14 -3.88 9.12 0.24
CA ALA A 14 -2.77 9.83 -0.37
C ALA A 14 -1.83 8.90 -1.15
N PHE A 15 -1.55 7.71 -0.61
CA PHE A 15 -0.74 6.70 -1.29
C PHE A 15 -1.38 6.26 -2.61
N LEU A 16 -2.67 5.93 -2.62
CA LEU A 16 -3.40 5.57 -3.85
C LEU A 16 -3.37 6.73 -4.87
N GLY A 17 -3.55 7.97 -4.40
CA GLY A 17 -3.43 9.16 -5.24
C GLY A 17 -2.05 9.35 -5.85
N TYR A 18 -0.98 9.02 -5.12
CA TYR A 18 0.40 9.08 -5.60
C TYR A 18 0.71 8.03 -6.67
N VAL A 19 0.04 6.88 -6.64
CA VAL A 19 0.25 5.80 -7.61
C VAL A 19 -0.38 6.15 -8.98
N LEU A 20 -1.48 6.92 -9.02
CA LEU A 20 -2.24 7.24 -10.25
C LEU A 20 -1.42 7.78 -11.45
N PRO A 21 -0.44 8.69 -11.30
CA PRO A 21 0.31 9.24 -12.43
C PRO A 21 1.29 8.25 -13.09
N TYR A 22 1.46 7.04 -12.54
CA TYR A 22 2.29 5.98 -13.11
C TYR A 22 3.74 6.37 -13.45
N GLY A 23 4.31 7.30 -12.68
CA GLY A 23 5.72 7.68 -12.79
C GLY A 23 6.66 6.62 -12.21
N GLN A 24 7.97 6.74 -12.47
CA GLN A 24 9.00 5.81 -11.96
C GLN A 24 8.91 5.62 -10.44
N MET A 25 8.91 6.71 -9.68
CA MET A 25 8.80 6.63 -8.20
C MET A 25 7.42 6.14 -7.73
N SER A 26 6.37 6.35 -8.52
CA SER A 26 5.03 5.83 -8.23
C SER A 26 4.97 4.31 -8.38
N LEU A 27 5.55 3.77 -9.45
CA LEU A 27 5.68 2.31 -9.67
C LEU A 27 6.53 1.65 -8.59
N TRP A 28 7.73 2.17 -8.33
CA TRP A 28 8.60 1.63 -7.28
C TRP A 28 7.97 1.75 -5.90
N GLY A 29 7.28 2.86 -5.62
CA GLY A 29 6.54 3.06 -4.38
C GLY A 29 5.40 2.04 -4.21
N ALA A 30 4.64 1.78 -5.27
CA ALA A 30 3.59 0.76 -5.28
C ALA A 30 4.18 -0.63 -4.99
N THR A 31 5.22 -1.01 -5.73
CA THR A 31 5.87 -2.32 -5.57
C THR A 31 6.41 -2.53 -4.16
N VAL A 32 7.14 -1.57 -3.58
CA VAL A 32 7.75 -1.75 -2.27
C VAL A 32 6.69 -1.81 -1.16
N ILE A 33 5.67 -0.95 -1.21
CA ILE A 33 4.66 -0.86 -0.14
C ILE A 33 3.74 -2.09 -0.15
N THR A 34 3.27 -2.56 -1.30
CA THR A 34 2.46 -3.78 -1.34
C THR A 34 3.27 -5.01 -0.93
N ASN A 35 4.54 -5.10 -1.33
CA ASN A 35 5.41 -6.20 -0.93
C ASN A 35 5.68 -6.30 0.58
N LEU A 36 5.42 -5.26 1.39
CA LEU A 36 5.48 -5.39 2.86
C LEU A 36 4.49 -6.45 3.38
N VAL A 37 3.40 -6.69 2.67
CA VAL A 37 2.39 -7.71 3.03
C VAL A 37 2.93 -9.13 2.84
N SER A 38 3.94 -9.33 1.99
CA SER A 38 4.60 -10.63 1.80
C SER A 38 5.24 -11.18 3.09
N ALA A 39 5.54 -10.31 4.05
CA ALA A 39 6.10 -10.70 5.35
C ALA A 39 5.10 -11.45 6.25
N VAL A 40 3.81 -11.48 5.90
CA VAL A 40 2.80 -12.25 6.65
C VAL A 40 2.98 -13.75 6.39
N PRO A 41 3.15 -14.58 7.44
CA PRO A 41 3.33 -16.02 7.26
C PRO A 41 2.13 -16.68 6.56
N TRP A 42 2.44 -17.70 5.75
CA TRP A 42 1.49 -18.57 5.03
C TRP A 42 0.66 -17.94 3.91
N ILE A 43 0.20 -16.70 4.06
CA ILE A 43 -0.73 -16.05 3.11
C ILE A 43 -0.20 -14.75 2.51
N GLY A 44 0.96 -14.26 2.95
CA GLY A 44 1.47 -12.95 2.54
C GLY A 44 1.72 -12.83 1.05
N THR A 45 2.31 -13.84 0.42
CA THR A 45 2.58 -13.86 -1.02
C THR A 45 1.29 -13.83 -1.85
N ASP A 46 0.32 -14.64 -1.46
CA ASP A 46 -0.97 -14.76 -2.18
C ASP A 46 -1.76 -13.45 -2.12
N ILE A 47 -1.64 -12.71 -1.01
CA ILE A 47 -2.26 -11.39 -0.87
C ILE A 47 -1.54 -10.35 -1.74
N VAL A 48 -0.22 -10.38 -1.84
CA VAL A 48 0.53 -9.45 -2.70
C VAL A 48 0.22 -9.67 -4.17
N GLU A 49 0.08 -10.92 -4.62
CA GLU A 49 -0.28 -11.23 -6.02
C GLU A 49 -1.73 -10.86 -6.35
N PHE A 50 -2.60 -10.82 -5.35
CA PHE A 50 -3.99 -10.38 -5.51
C PHE A 50 -4.13 -8.84 -5.61
N LEU A 51 -3.23 -8.08 -4.99
CA LEU A 51 -3.23 -6.61 -4.94
C LEU A 51 -2.63 -5.98 -6.21
#